data_AF-A0A1M5CIQ1-F1
#
_entry.id   AF-A0A1M5CIQ1-F1
#
_cell.length_a   1.000
_cell.length_b   1.000
_cell.length_c   1.000
_cell.angle_alpha   90.00
_cell.angle_beta   90.00
_cell.angle_gamma   90.00
#
_symmetry.space_group_name_H-M   'P 1'
#
loop_
_entity.id
_entity.type
_entity.pdbx_description
1 polymer ?
#
loop_
_entity_poly.entity_id
_entity_poly.type
_entity_poly.pdbx_seq_one_letter_code
_entity_poly.pdbx_strand_id
1 'polypeptide(L)' 'MIENLESIHGALLRMNRSIQAEGTFGIIKNDRWYKRIVRRGIESVRMEIFLVSIGHNLYKYHNKQMRRQKAA' A
#
# COMPACT_ATOMS: atom_id res chain seq x y z
N MET A 1 20.73 -12.19 -11.12
CA MET A 1 19.68 -11.26 -10.57
C MET A 1 18.28 -11.67 -11.01
N ILE A 2 18.07 -12.05 -12.28
CA ILE A 2 16.77 -12.51 -12.82
C ILE A 2 16.38 -13.89 -12.28
N GLU A 3 17.34 -14.77 -12.00
CA GLU A 3 17.09 -16.12 -11.46
C GLU A 3 16.22 -16.12 -10.18
N ASN A 4 16.43 -15.14 -9.28
CA ASN A 4 15.61 -15.00 -8.09
C ASN A 4 14.16 -14.60 -8.40
N LEU A 5 13.93 -13.87 -9.49
CA LEU A 5 12.59 -13.46 -9.94
C LEU A 5 11.87 -14.56 -10.72
N GLU A 6 12.61 -15.46 -11.38
CA GLU A 6 12.08 -16.58 -12.16
C GLU A 6 11.99 -17.88 -11.34
N SER A 7 12.66 -17.95 -10.20
CA SER A 7 12.50 -19.06 -9.25
C SER A 7 11.05 -19.19 -8.77
N ILE A 8 10.65 -20.42 -8.44
CA ILE A 8 9.34 -20.72 -7.85
C ILE A 8 9.10 -19.85 -6.60
N HIS A 9 10.14 -19.68 -5.78
CA HIS A 9 10.09 -18.83 -4.60
C HIS A 9 9.84 -17.35 -4.94
N GLY A 10 10.52 -16.82 -5.97
CA GLY A 10 10.31 -15.47 -6.47
C GLY A 10 8.90 -15.24 -7.01
N ALA A 11 8.37 -16.20 -7.78
CA ALA A 11 7.01 -16.17 -8.28
C ALA A 11 5.99 -16.11 -7.13
N LEU A 12 6.18 -16.92 -6.08
CA LEU A 12 5.35 -16.92 -4.89
C LEU A 12 5.38 -15.56 -4.16
N LEU A 13 6.56 -14.97 -3.98
CA LEU A 13 6.71 -13.66 -3.34
C LEU A 13 6.03 -12.54 -4.14
N ARG A 14 6.09 -12.57 -5.48
CA ARG A 14 5.37 -11.62 -6.33
C ARG A 14 3.86 -11.77 -6.19
N MET A 15 3.36 -13.00 -6.19
CA MET A 15 1.94 -13.26 -5.97
C MET A 15 1.48 -12.72 -4.61
N ASN A 16 2.24 -13.00 -3.55
CA ASN A 16 1.95 -12.47 -2.21
C ASN A 16 1.96 -10.94 -2.17
N ARG A 17 2.86 -10.30 -2.93
CA ARG A 17 2.92 -8.83 -3.00
C ARG A 17 1.73 -8.24 -3.75
N SER A 18 1.25 -8.89 -4.82
CA SER A 18 0.02 -8.50 -5.51
C SER A 18 -1.19 -8.61 -4.59
N ILE A 19 -1.32 -9.70 -3.83
CA ILE A 19 -2.41 -9.89 -2.85
C ILE A 19 -2.38 -8.81 -1.76
N GLN A 20 -1.19 -8.44 -1.26
CA GLN A 20 -1.06 -7.36 -0.28
C GLN A 20 -1.47 -5.98 -0.84
N ALA A 21 -1.24 -5.75 -2.13
CA ALA A 21 -1.68 -4.52 -2.78
C ALA A 21 -3.21 -4.42 -2.81
N GLU A 22 -3.92 -5.52 -3.13
CA GLU A 22 -5.39 -5.58 -3.09
C GLU A 22 -5.95 -5.23 -1.71
N GLY A 23 -5.40 -5.84 -0.65
CA GLY A 23 -5.82 -5.53 0.73
C GLY A 23 -5.60 -4.05 1.10
N THR A 24 -4.52 -3.45 0.61
CA THR A 24 -4.23 -2.03 0.82
C THR A 24 -5.26 -1.14 0.11
N PHE A 25 -5.63 -1.47 -1.12
CA PHE A 25 -6.70 -0.76 -1.84
C PHE A 25 -8.06 -0.92 -1.16
N GLY A 26 -8.36 -2.09 -0.61
CA GLY A 26 -9.57 -2.34 0.19
C GLY A 26 -9.67 -1.39 1.38
N ILE A 27 -8.60 -1.28 2.19
CA ILE A 27 -8.54 -0.37 3.35
C ILE A 27 -8.69 1.09 2.91
N ILE A 28 -7.98 1.51 1.86
CA ILE A 28 -8.05 2.91 1.39
C ILE A 28 -9.46 3.25 0.90
N LYS A 29 -10.10 2.37 0.12
CA LYS A 29 -11.43 2.63 -0.43
C LYS A 29 -12.52 2.54 0.63
N ASN A 30 -12.50 1.50 1.47
CA ASN A 30 -13.57 1.21 2.42
C ASN A 30 -13.37 1.87 3.79
N ASP A 31 -12.20 1.73 4.40
CA ASP A 31 -11.97 2.21 5.77
C ASP A 31 -11.63 3.70 5.81
N ARG A 32 -11.08 4.24 4.70
CA ARG A 32 -10.73 5.67 4.57
C ARG A 32 -11.68 6.46 3.68
N TRP A 33 -12.76 5.84 3.21
CA TRP A 33 -13.80 6.46 2.38
C TRP A 33 -13.25 7.13 1.09
N TYR A 34 -12.13 6.66 0.57
CA TYR A 34 -11.58 7.16 -0.70
C TYR A 34 -12.36 6.57 -1.89
N LYS A 35 -13.55 7.13 -2.15
CA LYS A 35 -14.52 6.61 -3.12
C LYS A 35 -14.17 6.95 -4.58
N ARG A 36 -13.65 8.15 -4.82
CA ARG A 36 -13.30 8.63 -6.17
C ARG A 36 -12.16 9.62 -6.11
N ILE A 37 -11.38 9.66 -7.19
CA ILE A 37 -10.40 10.73 -7.42
C ILE A 37 -11.18 12.03 -7.67
N VAL A 38 -10.78 13.11 -7.01
CA VAL A 38 -11.46 14.42 -7.12
C VAL A 38 -10.75 15.39 -8.05
N ARG A 39 -9.42 15.26 -8.21
CA ARG A 39 -8.63 16.13 -9.09
C ARG A 39 -8.76 15.77 -10.57
N ARG A 40 -8.54 16.78 -11.42
CA ARG A 40 -8.51 16.66 -12.89
C ARG A 40 -7.11 16.94 -13.43
N GLY A 41 -6.76 16.31 -14.55
CA GLY A 41 -5.44 16.39 -15.16
C GLY A 41 -4.46 15.37 -14.54
N ILE A 42 -3.62 14.77 -15.39
CA ILE A 42 -2.82 13.59 -15.00
C ILE A 42 -1.86 13.88 -13.83
N GLU A 43 -1.24 15.06 -13.80
CA GLU A 43 -0.32 15.48 -12.74
C GLU A 43 -1.03 15.66 -11.40
N SER A 44 -2.18 16.33 -11.41
CA SER A 44 -3.00 16.52 -10.21
C SER A 44 -3.56 15.20 -9.67
N VAL A 45 -3.93 14.29 -10.56
CA VAL A 45 -4.38 12.93 -10.19
C VAL A 45 -3.23 12.13 -9.57
N ARG A 46 -2.03 12.18 -10.16
CA ARG A 46 -0.82 11.55 -9.59
C ARG A 46 -0.53 12.07 -8.19
N MET A 47 -0.55 13.39 -8.01
CA MET A 47 -0.36 14.02 -6.71
C MET A 47 -1.37 13.52 -5.66
N GLU A 48 -2.65 13.41 -6.02
CA GLU A 48 -3.68 12.90 -5.12
C GLU A 48 -3.40 11.47 -4.67
N ILE A 49 -3.10 10.58 -5.61
CA ILE A 49 -2.79 9.17 -5.33
C ILE A 49 -1.53 9.07 -4.46
N PHE A 50 -0.50 9.87 -4.72
CA PHE A 50 0.72 9.88 -3.91
C PHE A 50 0.46 10.35 -2.47
N LEU A 51 -0.30 11.44 -2.28
CA LEU A 51 -0.63 11.94 -0.95
C LEU A 51 -1.41 10.91 -0.13
N VAL A 52 -2.41 10.27 -0.73
CA VAL A 52 -3.18 9.19 -0.09
C VAL A 52 -2.27 8.03 0.29
N SER A 53 -1.37 7.63 -0.60
CA SER A 53 -0.43 6.52 -0.37
C SER A 53 0.57 6.82 0.75
N ILE A 54 1.14 8.03 0.78
CA ILE A 54 2.06 8.48 1.84
C ILE A 54 1.34 8.50 3.19
N GLY A 55 0.13 9.08 3.25
CA GLY A 55 -0.67 9.11 4.47
C GLY A 55 -0.98 7.72 5.01
N HIS A 56 -1.34 6.77 4.13
CA HIS A 56 -1.56 5.38 4.50
C HIS A 56 -0.30 4.72 5.09
N ASN A 57 0.86 4.92 4.44
CA ASN A 57 2.13 4.35 4.89
C ASN A 57 2.56 4.90 6.25
N LEU A 58 2.44 6.21 6.46
CA LEU A 58 2.77 6.86 7.74
C LEU A 58 1.87 6.34 8.87
N TYR A 59 0.56 6.24 8.62
CA TYR A 59 -0.38 5.68 9.60
C TYR A 59 -0.04 4.23 9.98
N LYS A 60 0.24 3.39 8.99
CA LYS A 60 0.61 1.98 9.22
C LYS A 60 1.92 1.86 9.99
N TYR A 61 2.90 2.69 9.67
CA TYR A 61 4.18 2.75 10.38
C TYR A 61 3.98 3.14 11.84
N HIS A 62 3.25 4.23 12.10
CA HIS A 62 2.97 4.70 13.45
C HIS A 62 2.27 3.62 14.30
N ASN A 63 1.22 3.00 13.77
CA ASN A 63 0.51 1.91 14.47
C ASN A 63 1.39 0.68 14.72
N LYS A 64 2.35 0.40 13.83
CA LYS A 64 3.32 -0.68 14.04
C LYS A 64 4.27 -0.34 15.21
N GLN A 65 4.76 0.89 15.28
CA GLN A 65 5.62 1.34 16.38
C GLN A 65 4.87 1.32 17.71
N MET A 66 3.64 1.85 17.76
CA MET A 66 2.82 1.84 18.97
C MET A 66 2.54 0.43 19.50
N ARG A 67 2.27 -0.54 18.62
CA ARG A 67 2.08 -1.95 19.02
C ARG A 67 3.36 -2.58 19.58
N ARG A 68 4.52 -2.24 19.02
CA ARG A 68 5.82 -2.70 19.52
C ARG A 68 6.12 -2.14 20.90
N GLN A 69 5.83 -0.86 21.13
CA GLN A 69 5.99 -0.22 22.44
C GLN A 69 5.07 -0.83 23.50
N LYS A 70 3.82 -1.19 23.15
CA LYS A 70 2.88 -1.83 24.08
C LYS A 70 3.21 -3.29 24.41
N ALA A 71 4.00 -3.96 23.57
CA ALA A 71 4.37 -5.36 23.75
C ALA A 71 5.71 -5.54 24.48
N ALA A 72 6.44 -4.43 24.71
CA ALA A 72 7.64 -4.36 25.53
C ALA A 72 7.27 -4.03 26.98
#